data_AF-A0A1A8LKU5-F1
#
_entry.id   AF-A0A1A8LKU5-F1
#
_cell.length_a   1.000
_cell.length_b   1.000
_cell.length_c   1.000
_cell.angle_alpha   90.00
_cell.angle_beta   90.00
_cell.angle_gamma   90.00
#
_symmetry.space_group_name_H-M   'P 1'
#
loop_
_entity.id
_entity.type
_entity.pdbx_description
1 polymer ?
#
loop_
_entity_poly.entity_id
_entity_poly.type
_entity_poly.pdbx_seq_one_letter_code
_entity_poly.pdbx_strand_id
1 'polypeptide(L)'
;MAPSGPRSIKRGCQRVLYWIPVLFIALIVAWSYYAYVVQLCIESIEDTGEKVVYLLAYHVIFVMFVWAYWKTIFTRPMNPLKEFQLSHSDKELLEREDRGESQQEILRRIATDLPIYTRTNSGAIRFCERCQLLKPDRCHHCSVCDKCILKMDHHCPWVNNCVGFSNYKFFMLFLAYSLLYCLFITATDLQYFIKFWTAGGRAHFRLKEYLRGLPDIQAKFHILFLFFSASMFSVSLASLFIYHCWLVCKNRSTLEAVRAPAFRHGTDKNGFSLGFSKNFRQVFGDEVKYWPVPVFS
;
A
#
# COMPACT_ATOMS: atom_id res chain seq x y z
N MET A 1 -28.73 -20.52 -13.07
CA MET A 1 -27.58 -20.29 -13.96
C MET A 1 -27.86 -19.01 -14.75
N ALA A 2 -27.24 -17.88 -14.39
CA ALA A 2 -27.43 -16.63 -15.12
C ALA A 2 -26.53 -16.60 -16.38
N PRO A 3 -26.99 -16.05 -17.51
CA PRO A 3 -26.27 -16.17 -18.77
C PRO A 3 -24.99 -15.32 -18.75
N SER A 4 -23.89 -15.93 -19.17
CA SER A 4 -22.58 -15.31 -19.38
C SER A 4 -22.64 -14.33 -20.57
N GLY A 5 -23.21 -13.14 -20.34
CA GLY A 5 -23.29 -12.07 -21.34
C GLY A 5 -21.97 -11.30 -21.54
N PRO A 6 -21.95 -10.31 -22.46
CA PRO A 6 -20.78 -9.47 -22.81
C PRO A 6 -20.19 -8.66 -21.64
N ARG A 7 -20.90 -8.56 -20.50
CA ARG A 7 -20.38 -8.04 -19.23
C ARG A 7 -19.27 -8.93 -18.64
N SER A 8 -19.28 -10.24 -18.91
CA SER A 8 -18.27 -11.19 -18.43
C SER A 8 -16.91 -10.99 -19.10
N ILE A 9 -16.89 -10.80 -20.43
CA ILE A 9 -15.67 -10.54 -21.21
C ILE A 9 -15.07 -9.16 -20.84
N LYS A 10 -15.91 -8.12 -20.72
CA LYS A 10 -15.46 -6.79 -20.25
C LYS A 10 -14.85 -6.85 -18.84
N ARG A 11 -15.45 -7.62 -17.92
CA ARG A 11 -14.92 -7.85 -16.56
C ARG A 11 -13.61 -8.64 -16.58
N GLY A 12 -13.44 -9.59 -17.50
CA GLY A 12 -12.21 -10.35 -17.69
C GLY A 12 -11.03 -9.48 -18.15
N CYS A 13 -11.21 -8.70 -19.23
CA CYS A 13 -10.19 -7.79 -19.72
C CYS A 13 -9.85 -6.69 -18.70
N GLN A 14 -10.83 -6.12 -18.01
CA GLN A 14 -10.60 -5.13 -16.95
C GLN A 14 -9.78 -5.69 -15.79
N ARG A 15 -9.97 -6.95 -15.41
CA ARG A 15 -9.17 -7.61 -14.36
C ARG A 15 -7.70 -7.71 -14.74
N VAL A 16 -7.37 -7.95 -16.00
CA VAL A 16 -5.98 -7.98 -16.48
C VAL A 16 -5.36 -6.59 -16.45
N LEU A 17 -6.09 -5.56 -16.88
CA LEU A 17 -5.61 -4.17 -16.87
C LEU A 17 -5.25 -3.68 -15.46
N TYR A 18 -5.97 -4.11 -14.42
CA TYR A 18 -5.65 -3.73 -13.04
C TYR A 18 -4.32 -4.31 -12.52
N TRP A 19 -3.74 -5.32 -13.17
CA TRP A 19 -2.42 -5.83 -12.83
C TRP A 19 -1.27 -5.04 -13.47
N ILE A 20 -1.54 -4.16 -14.45
CA ILE A 20 -0.49 -3.38 -15.14
C ILE A 20 0.40 -2.60 -14.14
N PRO A 21 -0.13 -1.87 -13.14
CA PRO A 21 0.72 -1.14 -12.20
C PRO A 21 1.61 -2.07 -11.36
N VAL A 22 1.10 -3.25 -10.97
CA VAL A 22 1.87 -4.24 -10.21
C VAL A 22 2.99 -4.83 -11.06
N LEU A 23 2.69 -5.20 -12.30
CA LEU A 23 3.68 -5.71 -13.25
C LEU A 23 4.75 -4.67 -13.56
N PHE A 24 4.36 -3.41 -13.70
CA PHE A 24 5.29 -2.30 -13.90
C PHE A 24 6.27 -2.15 -12.72
N ILE A 25 5.77 -2.17 -11.48
CA ILE A 25 6.64 -2.14 -10.30
C ILE A 25 7.54 -3.38 -10.25
N ALA A 26 7.01 -4.57 -10.53
CA ALA A 26 7.82 -5.79 -10.56
C ALA A 26 8.96 -5.72 -11.59
N LEU A 27 8.72 -5.15 -12.77
CA LEU A 27 9.74 -4.94 -13.79
C LEU A 27 10.81 -3.94 -13.34
N ILE A 28 10.41 -2.81 -12.75
CA ILE A 28 11.37 -1.83 -12.21
C ILE A 28 12.22 -2.45 -11.10
N VAL A 29 11.60 -3.19 -10.18
CA VAL A 29 12.30 -3.86 -9.08
C VAL A 29 13.29 -4.89 -9.62
N ALA A 30 12.87 -5.74 -10.57
CA ALA A 30 13.76 -6.73 -11.19
C ALA A 30 14.93 -6.09 -11.93
N TRP A 31 14.67 -5.03 -12.70
CA TRP A 31 15.72 -4.25 -13.33
C TRP A 31 16.67 -3.60 -12.31
N SER A 32 16.13 -3.03 -11.23
CA SER A 32 16.95 -2.40 -10.19
C SER A 32 17.83 -3.41 -9.45
N TYR A 33 17.35 -4.64 -9.28
CA TYR A 33 18.14 -5.75 -8.74
C TYR A 33 19.32 -6.10 -9.66
N TYR A 34 19.07 -6.25 -10.96
CA TYR A 34 20.13 -6.46 -11.94
C TYR A 34 21.14 -5.30 -11.94
N ALA A 35 20.67 -4.05 -12.00
CA ALA A 35 21.52 -2.87 -12.02
C ALA A 35 22.38 -2.76 -10.76
N TYR A 36 21.81 -2.97 -9.58
CA TYR A 36 22.54 -2.87 -8.32
C TYR A 36 23.50 -4.05 -8.11
N VAL A 37 23.02 -5.28 -8.26
CA VAL A 37 23.82 -6.48 -7.93
C VAL A 37 24.88 -6.74 -8.99
N VAL A 38 24.50 -6.72 -10.27
CA VAL A 38 25.42 -7.09 -11.35
C VAL A 38 26.27 -5.90 -11.76
N GLN A 39 25.63 -4.82 -12.22
CA GLN A 39 26.35 -3.70 -12.85
C GLN A 39 27.13 -2.88 -11.80
N LEU A 40 26.53 -2.58 -10.65
CA LEU A 40 27.21 -1.84 -9.59
C LEU A 40 28.11 -2.78 -8.76
N CYS A 41 27.55 -3.70 -7.97
CA CYS A 41 28.32 -4.46 -7.00
C CYS A 41 29.34 -5.43 -7.62
N ILE A 42 28.96 -6.22 -8.64
CA ILE A 42 29.87 -7.22 -9.21
C ILE A 42 30.88 -6.58 -10.17
N GLU A 43 30.41 -5.76 -11.11
CA GLU A 43 31.23 -5.21 -12.20
C GLU A 43 31.98 -3.92 -11.85
N SER A 44 31.42 -3.03 -11.02
CA SER A 44 32.00 -1.70 -10.77
C SER A 44 32.77 -1.57 -9.44
N ILE A 45 32.41 -2.35 -8.41
CA ILE A 45 33.10 -2.33 -7.12
C ILE A 45 34.32 -3.25 -7.17
N GLU A 46 35.51 -2.67 -7.01
CA GLU A 46 36.78 -3.41 -6.96
C GLU A 46 37.05 -4.00 -5.57
N ASP A 47 36.75 -3.25 -4.50
CA ASP A 47 36.99 -3.71 -3.13
C ASP A 47 36.06 -4.86 -2.74
N THR A 48 36.65 -5.99 -2.32
CA THR A 48 35.90 -7.20 -2.01
C THR A 48 35.13 -7.07 -0.70
N GLY A 49 35.66 -6.34 0.29
CA GLY A 49 35.00 -6.12 1.58
C GLY A 49 33.73 -5.30 1.42
N GLU A 50 33.83 -4.15 0.74
CA GLU A 50 32.72 -3.28 0.38
C GLU A 50 31.64 -4.03 -0.40
N LYS A 51 32.04 -4.80 -1.41
CA LYS A 51 31.14 -5.64 -2.21
C LYS A 51 30.32 -6.60 -1.37
N VAL A 52 30.96 -7.33 -0.46
CA VAL A 52 30.27 -8.30 0.42
C VAL A 52 29.30 -7.58 1.36
N VAL A 53 29.73 -6.49 1.99
CA VAL A 53 28.89 -5.72 2.91
C VAL A 53 27.65 -5.16 2.20
N TYR A 54 27.81 -4.54 1.04
CA TYR A 54 26.70 -3.99 0.27
C TYR A 54 25.75 -5.08 -0.19
N LEU A 55 26.25 -6.20 -0.73
CA LEU A 55 25.40 -7.30 -1.17
C LEU A 55 24.60 -7.90 -0.01
N LEU A 56 25.21 -8.13 1.16
CA LEU A 56 24.49 -8.69 2.32
C LEU A 56 23.39 -7.74 2.80
N ALA A 57 23.72 -6.46 3.02
CA ALA A 57 22.75 -5.46 3.47
C ALA A 57 21.62 -5.27 2.45
N TYR A 58 21.96 -5.17 1.17
CA TYR A 58 21.00 -5.06 0.07
C TYR A 58 20.00 -6.21 0.06
N HIS A 59 20.47 -7.46 0.16
CA HIS A 59 19.57 -8.63 0.10
C HIS A 59 18.63 -8.70 1.30
N VAL A 60 19.09 -8.35 2.51
CA VAL A 60 18.22 -8.28 3.69
C VAL A 60 17.08 -7.27 3.47
N ILE A 61 17.42 -6.06 3.00
CA ILE A 61 16.43 -5.01 2.72
C ILE A 61 15.48 -5.45 1.58
N PHE A 62 16.04 -5.99 0.49
CA PHE A 62 15.30 -6.45 -0.68
C PHE A 62 14.30 -7.55 -0.32
N VAL A 63 14.70 -8.55 0.46
CA VAL A 63 13.82 -9.63 0.92
C VAL A 63 12.66 -9.07 1.76
N MET A 64 12.93 -8.17 2.70
CA MET A 64 11.89 -7.55 3.53
C MET A 64 10.93 -6.69 2.71
N PHE A 65 11.46 -5.93 1.74
CA PHE A 65 10.68 -5.15 0.78
C PHE A 65 9.75 -6.03 -0.05
N VAL A 66 10.29 -7.06 -0.72
CA VAL A 66 9.49 -7.97 -1.56
C VAL A 66 8.46 -8.73 -0.73
N TRP A 67 8.82 -9.17 0.48
CA TRP A 67 7.89 -9.85 1.37
C TRP A 67 6.73 -8.94 1.80
N ALA A 68 7.01 -7.70 2.20
CA ALA A 68 5.98 -6.73 2.56
C ALA A 68 5.08 -6.36 1.36
N TYR A 69 5.67 -6.19 0.17
CA TYR A 69 4.92 -5.92 -1.05
C TYR A 69 3.99 -7.09 -1.41
N TRP A 70 4.51 -8.32 -1.39
CA TRP A 70 3.73 -9.54 -1.61
C TRP A 70 2.56 -9.65 -0.63
N LYS A 71 2.82 -9.45 0.66
CA LYS A 71 1.77 -9.50 1.69
C LYS A 71 0.72 -8.42 1.49
N THR A 72 1.08 -7.24 1.02
CA THR A 72 0.12 -6.16 0.73
C THR A 72 -0.77 -6.49 -0.45
N ILE A 73 -0.23 -7.06 -1.53
CA ILE A 73 -0.97 -7.50 -2.72
C ILE A 73 -1.92 -8.65 -2.39
N PHE A 74 -1.39 -9.73 -1.81
CA PHE A 74 -2.12 -11.00 -1.76
C PHE A 74 -2.91 -11.22 -0.47
N THR A 75 -2.75 -10.36 0.55
CA THR A 75 -3.64 -10.41 1.72
C THR A 75 -5.00 -9.86 1.33
N ARG A 76 -6.00 -10.75 1.29
CA ARG A 76 -7.37 -10.38 0.94
C ARG A 76 -7.93 -9.38 1.98
N PRO A 77 -8.61 -8.31 1.53
CA PRO A 77 -9.30 -7.42 2.45
C PRO A 77 -10.38 -8.18 3.22
N MET A 78 -10.44 -7.98 4.54
CA MET A 78 -11.43 -8.62 5.39
C MET A 78 -12.83 -8.06 5.12
N ASN A 79 -13.80 -8.96 4.99
CA ASN A 79 -15.21 -8.60 4.82
C ASN A 79 -15.86 -8.39 6.21
N PRO A 80 -16.94 -7.59 6.30
CA PRO A 80 -17.77 -7.56 7.49
C PRO A 80 -18.27 -8.96 7.88
N LEU A 81 -18.43 -9.17 9.19
CA LEU A 81 -19.00 -10.40 9.74
C LEU A 81 -20.45 -10.59 9.28
N LYS A 82 -20.94 -11.84 9.31
CA LYS A 82 -22.29 -12.20 8.85
C LYS A 82 -23.39 -11.49 9.64
N GLU A 83 -23.16 -11.17 10.91
CA GLU A 83 -24.09 -10.42 11.77
C GLU A 83 -24.44 -9.03 11.25
N PHE A 84 -23.57 -8.42 10.45
CA PHE A 84 -23.83 -7.12 9.81
C PHE A 84 -24.66 -7.26 8.53
N GLN A 85 -24.77 -8.47 7.98
CA GLN A 85 -25.57 -8.72 6.77
C GLN A 85 -27.05 -8.79 7.16
N LEU A 86 -27.90 -8.19 6.33
CA LEU A 86 -29.34 -8.29 6.54
C LEU A 86 -29.79 -9.75 6.38
N SER A 87 -30.71 -10.18 7.25
CA SER A 87 -31.42 -11.44 7.07
C SER A 87 -32.32 -11.37 5.83
N HIS A 88 -32.81 -12.52 5.35
CA HIS A 88 -33.72 -12.52 4.20
C HIS A 88 -35.01 -11.74 4.48
N SER A 89 -35.58 -11.91 5.68
CA SER A 89 -36.77 -11.18 6.12
C SER A 89 -36.55 -9.69 6.21
N ASP A 90 -35.39 -9.24 6.70
CA ASP A 90 -35.09 -7.81 6.80
C ASP A 90 -34.91 -7.16 5.42
N LYS A 91 -34.35 -7.90 4.45
CA LYS A 91 -34.22 -7.42 3.07
C LYS A 91 -35.59 -7.23 2.43
N GLU A 92 -36.47 -8.24 2.55
CA GLU A 92 -37.83 -8.12 2.03
C GLU A 92 -38.58 -6.97 2.68
N LEU A 93 -38.44 -6.79 4.00
CA LEU A 93 -39.06 -5.68 4.71
C LEU A 93 -38.53 -4.33 4.19
N LEU A 94 -37.23 -4.20 4.01
CA LEU A 94 -36.61 -2.97 3.51
C LEU A 94 -37.03 -2.65 2.06
N GLU A 95 -37.18 -3.68 1.21
CA GLU A 95 -37.60 -3.54 -0.19
C GLU A 95 -39.07 -3.13 -0.34
N ARG A 96 -39.93 -3.50 0.61
CA ARG A 96 -41.35 -3.15 0.63
C ARG A 96 -41.61 -1.71 1.07
N GLU A 97 -40.71 -1.14 1.88
CA GLU A 97 -40.86 0.21 2.41
C GLU A 97 -40.31 1.29 1.48
N ASP A 98 -40.97 2.44 1.48
CA ASP A 98 -40.52 3.61 0.74
C ASP A 98 -39.18 4.13 1.28
N ARG A 99 -38.33 4.61 0.35
CA ARG A 99 -37.02 5.16 0.72
C ARG A 99 -37.20 6.42 1.55
N GLY A 100 -36.47 6.50 2.66
CA GLY A 100 -36.53 7.64 3.57
C GLY A 100 -36.53 7.20 5.02
N GLU A 101 -37.36 7.85 5.83
CA GLU A 101 -37.42 7.60 7.27
C GLU A 101 -37.90 6.17 7.63
N SER A 102 -38.86 5.60 6.90
CA SER A 102 -39.36 4.23 7.16
C SER A 102 -38.24 3.19 7.08
N GLN A 103 -37.45 3.21 6.00
CA GLN A 103 -36.27 2.36 5.88
C GLN A 103 -35.21 2.65 6.95
N GLN A 104 -35.01 3.92 7.32
CA GLN A 104 -34.07 4.26 8.39
C GLN A 104 -34.51 3.73 9.75
N GLU A 105 -35.80 3.70 10.04
CA GLU A 105 -36.31 3.15 11.29
C GLU A 105 -36.04 1.64 11.41
N ILE A 106 -36.26 0.89 10.32
CA ILE A 106 -35.90 -0.53 10.25
C ILE A 106 -34.39 -0.72 10.49
N LEU A 107 -33.57 0.05 9.79
CA LEU A 107 -32.11 -0.03 9.92
C LEU A 107 -31.64 0.36 11.33
N ARG A 108 -32.29 1.34 11.99
CA ARG A 108 -32.00 1.73 13.39
C ARG A 108 -32.33 0.60 14.34
N ARG A 109 -33.47 -0.07 14.16
CA ARG A 109 -33.87 -1.24 14.96
C ARG A 109 -32.82 -2.33 14.86
N ILE A 110 -32.44 -2.73 13.64
CA ILE A 110 -31.41 -3.77 13.40
C ILE A 110 -30.05 -3.37 13.97
N ALA A 111 -29.68 -2.08 13.87
CA ALA A 111 -28.41 -1.58 14.38
C ALA A 111 -28.29 -1.57 15.92
N THR A 112 -29.40 -1.74 16.65
CA THR A 112 -29.41 -1.68 18.13
C THR A 112 -28.60 -2.83 18.74
N ASP A 113 -28.63 -3.99 18.08
CA ASP A 113 -27.93 -5.20 18.53
C ASP A 113 -26.50 -5.31 17.99
N LEU A 114 -26.02 -4.29 17.27
CA LEU A 114 -24.70 -4.27 16.63
C LEU A 114 -23.79 -3.20 17.23
N PRO A 115 -22.46 -3.43 17.30
CA PRO A 115 -21.51 -2.45 17.82
C PRO A 115 -21.22 -1.35 16.78
N ILE A 116 -22.22 -0.51 16.50
CA ILE A 116 -22.15 0.59 15.51
C ILE A 116 -22.36 1.93 16.21
N TYR A 117 -21.26 2.67 16.39
CA TYR A 117 -21.25 3.95 17.08
C TYR A 117 -21.29 5.16 16.11
N THR A 118 -21.00 4.93 14.82
CA THR A 118 -20.99 5.99 13.79
C THR A 118 -22.26 6.03 12.93
N ARG A 119 -22.53 7.20 12.35
CA ARG A 119 -23.67 7.50 11.47
C ARG A 119 -23.22 8.25 10.22
N THR A 120 -24.13 8.48 9.28
CA THR A 120 -23.92 9.48 8.23
C THR A 120 -23.90 10.88 8.85
N ASN A 121 -23.48 11.89 8.09
CA ASN A 121 -23.54 13.30 8.54
C ASN A 121 -24.98 13.78 8.80
N SER A 122 -25.97 13.13 8.20
CA SER A 122 -27.40 13.37 8.44
C SER A 122 -27.96 12.59 9.63
N GLY A 123 -27.14 11.83 10.36
CA GLY A 123 -27.57 11.00 11.49
C GLY A 123 -28.15 9.63 11.12
N ALA A 124 -28.25 9.31 9.82
CA ALA A 124 -28.77 8.04 9.32
C ALA A 124 -27.82 6.85 9.58
N ILE A 125 -28.36 5.64 9.59
CA ILE A 125 -27.57 4.40 9.67
C ILE A 125 -26.77 4.22 8.39
N ARG A 126 -25.48 3.92 8.55
CA ARG A 126 -24.56 3.70 7.42
C ARG A 126 -24.87 2.36 6.77
N PHE A 127 -25.68 2.34 5.73
CA PHE A 127 -26.04 1.14 4.99
C PHE A 127 -25.27 0.99 3.66
N CYS A 128 -25.10 -0.25 3.18
CA CYS A 128 -24.59 -0.54 1.84
C CYS A 128 -25.64 -1.30 1.02
N GLU A 129 -26.27 -0.60 0.07
CA GLU A 129 -27.28 -1.19 -0.82
C GLU A 129 -26.70 -2.31 -1.71
N ARG A 130 -25.46 -2.17 -2.20
CA ARG A 130 -24.84 -3.19 -3.06
C ARG A 130 -24.55 -4.50 -2.32
N CYS A 131 -24.09 -4.39 -1.09
CA CYS A 131 -23.72 -5.54 -0.27
C CYS A 131 -24.86 -6.02 0.65
N GLN A 132 -25.96 -5.28 0.74
CA GLN A 132 -27.10 -5.55 1.63
C GLN A 132 -26.68 -5.80 3.09
N LEU A 133 -25.88 -4.88 3.63
CA LEU A 133 -25.34 -4.95 5.00
C LEU A 133 -25.28 -3.58 5.66
N LEU A 134 -25.44 -3.56 6.99
CA LEU A 134 -25.14 -2.39 7.82
C LEU A 134 -23.62 -2.26 7.91
N LYS A 135 -23.05 -1.12 7.53
CA LYS A 135 -21.60 -0.93 7.54
C LYS A 135 -21.11 -0.85 8.97
N PRO A 136 -20.19 -1.74 9.41
CA PRO A 136 -19.46 -1.54 10.65
C PRO A 136 -18.80 -0.16 10.69
N ASP A 137 -18.43 0.28 11.88
CA ASP A 137 -17.63 1.49 12.02
C ASP A 137 -16.35 1.38 11.18
N ARG A 138 -15.98 2.50 10.52
CA ARG A 138 -14.81 2.60 9.64
C ARG A 138 -14.84 1.70 8.37
N CYS A 139 -15.93 0.97 8.14
CA CYS A 139 -16.11 0.16 6.93
C CYS A 139 -16.62 0.99 5.76
N HIS A 140 -16.05 0.82 4.57
CA HIS A 140 -16.52 1.49 3.34
C HIS A 140 -16.61 0.51 2.17
N HIS A 141 -17.54 0.77 1.23
CA HIS A 141 -17.67 -0.02 0.01
C HIS A 141 -16.66 0.49 -1.03
N CYS A 142 -15.79 -0.39 -1.50
CA CYS A 142 -14.91 -0.10 -2.63
C CYS A 142 -15.58 -0.60 -3.91
N SER A 143 -15.86 0.30 -4.86
CA SER A 143 -16.46 -0.05 -6.14
C SER A 143 -15.54 -0.88 -7.05
N VAL A 144 -14.21 -0.75 -6.90
CA VAL A 144 -13.23 -1.53 -7.67
C VAL A 144 -13.16 -2.97 -7.15
N CYS A 145 -13.10 -3.14 -5.83
CA CYS A 145 -13.15 -4.47 -5.21
C CYS A 145 -14.56 -5.08 -5.16
N ASP A 146 -15.58 -4.28 -5.47
CA ASP A 146 -17.01 -4.61 -5.42
C ASP A 146 -17.46 -5.24 -4.09
N LYS A 147 -16.95 -4.70 -2.98
CA LYS A 147 -17.27 -5.20 -1.63
C LYS A 147 -17.00 -4.16 -0.55
N CYS A 148 -17.59 -4.39 0.62
CA CYS A 148 -17.30 -3.63 1.83
C CYS A 148 -15.96 -4.08 2.45
N ILE A 149 -15.11 -3.10 2.76
CA ILE A 149 -13.76 -3.27 3.30
C ILE A 149 -13.74 -2.74 4.73
N LEU A 150 -13.39 -3.60 5.70
CA LEU A 150 -13.22 -3.19 7.09
C LEU A 150 -12.05 -2.20 7.24
N LYS A 151 -12.26 -1.14 8.03
CA LYS A 151 -11.29 -0.04 8.24
C LYS A 151 -10.63 0.38 6.92
N MET A 152 -11.46 0.64 5.89
CA MET A 152 -10.95 0.96 4.55
C MET A 152 -10.10 2.22 4.62
N ASP A 153 -8.88 2.13 4.12
CA ASP A 153 -8.00 3.29 3.97
C ASP A 153 -8.13 3.85 2.56
N HIS A 154 -7.76 3.07 1.56
CA HIS A 154 -7.91 3.41 0.15
C HIS A 154 -7.86 2.17 -0.74
N HIS A 155 -8.22 2.34 -2.01
CA HIS A 155 -7.88 1.35 -3.03
C HIS A 155 -6.55 1.75 -3.67
N CYS A 156 -5.57 0.87 -3.68
CA CYS A 156 -4.23 1.16 -4.18
C CYS A 156 -3.96 0.40 -5.49
N PRO A 157 -3.88 1.10 -6.64
CA PRO A 157 -3.60 0.46 -7.92
C PRO A 157 -2.25 -0.25 -7.95
N TRP A 158 -1.24 0.30 -7.25
CA TRP A 158 0.14 -0.22 -7.22
C TRP A 158 0.29 -1.59 -6.55
N VAL A 159 -0.72 -2.03 -5.80
CA VAL A 159 -0.81 -3.37 -5.20
C VAL A 159 -2.01 -4.16 -5.71
N ASN A 160 -2.76 -3.59 -6.66
CA ASN A 160 -4.03 -4.12 -7.18
C ASN A 160 -4.96 -4.65 -6.07
N ASN A 161 -5.05 -3.91 -4.96
CA ASN A 161 -5.79 -4.35 -3.79
C ASN A 161 -6.26 -3.16 -2.96
N CYS A 162 -7.28 -3.40 -2.14
CA CYS A 162 -7.67 -2.43 -1.13
C CYS A 162 -6.75 -2.53 0.08
N VAL A 163 -6.31 -1.36 0.56
CA VAL A 163 -5.63 -1.21 1.84
C VAL A 163 -6.71 -0.97 2.90
N GLY A 164 -6.77 -1.83 3.90
CA GLY A 164 -7.73 -1.76 5.00
C GLY A 164 -7.26 -2.57 6.20
N PHE A 165 -8.19 -3.01 7.05
CA PHE A 165 -7.88 -3.64 8.33
C PHE A 165 -6.84 -4.78 8.23
N SER A 166 -7.02 -5.73 7.31
CA SER A 166 -6.21 -6.96 7.26
C SER A 166 -4.79 -6.76 6.71
N ASN A 167 -4.51 -5.67 6.01
CA ASN A 167 -3.23 -5.45 5.34
C ASN A 167 -2.61 -4.06 5.58
N TYR A 168 -3.20 -3.20 6.42
CA TYR A 168 -2.66 -1.87 6.68
C TYR A 168 -1.24 -1.91 7.26
N LYS A 169 -0.96 -2.85 8.18
CA LYS A 169 0.40 -3.10 8.69
C LYS A 169 1.37 -3.47 7.57
N PHE A 170 0.96 -4.35 6.65
CA PHE A 170 1.80 -4.75 5.52
C PHE A 170 2.08 -3.59 4.58
N PHE A 171 1.08 -2.74 4.33
CA PHE A 171 1.25 -1.52 3.55
C PHE A 171 2.23 -0.54 4.22
N MET A 172 2.15 -0.35 5.55
CA MET A 172 3.11 0.48 6.29
C MET A 172 4.55 -0.06 6.18
N LEU A 173 4.72 -1.37 6.34
CA LEU A 173 6.03 -2.03 6.19
C LEU A 173 6.53 -1.97 4.75
N PHE A 174 5.65 -2.12 3.77
CA PHE A 174 5.97 -1.96 2.36
C PHE A 174 6.50 -0.55 2.10
N LEU A 175 5.84 0.51 2.57
CA LEU A 175 6.34 1.88 2.43
C LEU A 175 7.69 2.08 3.11
N ALA A 176 7.85 1.58 4.35
CA ALA A 176 9.09 1.71 5.12
C ALA A 176 10.28 1.01 4.42
N TYR A 177 10.09 -0.25 4.01
CA TYR A 177 11.14 -1.02 3.34
C TYR A 177 11.39 -0.54 1.91
N SER A 178 10.39 -0.03 1.21
CA SER A 178 10.60 0.63 -0.09
C SER A 178 11.46 1.89 0.06
N LEU A 179 11.17 2.72 1.07
CA LEU A 179 11.96 3.91 1.34
C LEU A 179 13.39 3.54 1.74
N LEU A 180 13.56 2.57 2.63
CA LEU A 180 14.87 2.08 3.04
C LEU A 180 15.67 1.51 1.85
N TYR A 181 15.00 0.74 0.98
CA TYR A 181 15.58 0.20 -0.25
C TYR A 181 16.09 1.31 -1.18
N CYS A 182 15.25 2.31 -1.47
CA CYS A 182 15.64 3.41 -2.34
C CYS A 182 16.75 4.28 -1.70
N LEU A 183 16.67 4.59 -0.41
CA LEU A 183 17.71 5.36 0.29
C LEU A 183 19.04 4.61 0.34
N PHE A 184 19.01 3.30 0.57
CA PHE A 184 20.22 2.47 0.58
C PHE A 184 20.90 2.47 -0.79
N ILE A 185 20.13 2.30 -1.87
CA ILE A 185 20.64 2.40 -3.24
C ILE A 185 21.22 3.78 -3.49
N THR A 186 20.46 4.85 -3.25
CA THR A 186 20.92 6.23 -3.47
C THR A 186 22.22 6.53 -2.70
N ALA A 187 22.31 6.13 -1.43
CA ALA A 187 23.46 6.39 -0.59
C ALA A 187 24.72 5.63 -1.06
N THR A 188 24.58 4.35 -1.37
CA THR A 188 25.72 3.51 -1.83
C THR A 188 26.16 3.85 -3.24
N ASP A 189 25.23 4.25 -4.11
CA ASP A 189 25.49 4.61 -5.50
C ASP A 189 26.08 6.04 -5.65
N LEU A 190 25.80 6.95 -4.70
CA LEU A 190 26.25 8.35 -4.75
C LEU A 190 27.76 8.51 -5.01
N GLN A 191 28.60 7.70 -4.36
CA GLN A 191 30.04 7.79 -4.56
C GLN A 191 30.48 7.39 -5.97
N TYR A 192 29.82 6.38 -6.58
CA TYR A 192 30.11 5.93 -7.94
C TYR A 192 29.56 6.92 -8.96
N PHE A 193 28.39 7.51 -8.69
CA PHE A 193 27.86 8.64 -9.43
C PHE A 193 28.83 9.83 -9.43
N ILE A 194 29.37 10.23 -8.27
CA ILE A 194 30.33 11.34 -8.20
C ILE A 194 31.63 11.00 -8.94
N LYS A 195 32.18 9.79 -8.75
CA LYS A 195 33.38 9.33 -9.46
C LYS A 195 33.17 9.37 -10.97
N PHE A 196 32.00 8.95 -11.43
CA PHE A 196 31.62 8.99 -12.85
C PHE A 196 31.69 10.41 -13.45
N TRP A 197 31.10 11.40 -12.76
CA TRP A 197 31.08 12.78 -13.26
C TRP A 197 32.42 13.52 -13.09
N THR A 198 33.20 13.20 -12.06
CA THR A 198 34.46 13.91 -11.74
C THR A 198 35.68 13.34 -12.47
N ALA A 199 35.68 12.05 -12.84
CA ALA A 199 36.77 11.43 -13.61
C ALA A 199 36.83 11.86 -15.10
N GLY A 200 35.78 12.52 -15.62
CA GLY A 200 35.68 12.95 -17.01
C GLY A 200 36.54 14.17 -17.42
N GLY A 201 37.21 14.85 -16.48
CA GLY A 201 37.78 16.19 -16.72
C GLY A 201 39.12 16.27 -17.45
N ARG A 202 40.05 15.30 -17.33
CA ARG A 202 41.42 15.41 -17.93
C ARG A 202 42.05 14.08 -18.38
N ALA A 203 41.53 12.93 -17.95
CA ALA A 203 41.98 11.58 -18.39
C ALA A 203 41.16 11.01 -19.56
N HIS A 204 40.10 11.72 -19.98
CA HIS A 204 39.09 11.25 -20.93
C HIS A 204 39.62 11.01 -22.35
N PHE A 205 40.64 11.73 -22.80
CA PHE A 205 41.12 11.65 -24.18
C PHE A 205 41.93 10.37 -24.47
N ARG A 206 42.80 9.93 -23.55
CA ARG A 206 43.62 8.72 -23.72
C ARG A 206 42.88 7.42 -23.41
N LEU A 207 41.83 7.45 -22.60
CA LEU A 207 41.01 6.29 -22.26
C LEU A 207 39.97 5.94 -23.35
N LYS A 208 39.53 6.94 -24.11
CA LYS A 208 38.52 6.82 -25.18
C LYS A 208 38.96 5.93 -26.36
N GLU A 209 40.26 5.76 -26.57
CA GLU A 209 40.83 4.91 -27.62
C GLU A 209 40.94 3.44 -27.18
N TYR A 210 41.10 3.17 -25.88
CA TYR A 210 41.10 1.83 -25.28
C TYR A 210 39.67 1.27 -25.04
N LEU A 211 38.69 2.16 -24.79
CA LEU A 211 37.29 1.83 -24.48
C LEU A 211 36.42 1.46 -25.70
N ARG A 212 36.98 1.40 -26.91
CA ARG A 212 36.21 1.17 -28.15
C ARG A 212 35.71 -0.27 -28.34
N GLY A 213 35.96 -1.17 -27.37
CA GLY A 213 35.74 -2.62 -27.51
C GLY A 213 34.68 -3.30 -26.63
N LEU A 214 34.36 -2.86 -25.39
CA LEU A 214 33.56 -3.66 -24.43
C LEU A 214 32.84 -2.77 -23.36
N PRO A 215 32.08 -3.34 -22.40
CA PRO A 215 30.66 -3.16 -22.03
C PRO A 215 30.37 -1.90 -21.15
N ASP A 216 31.29 -0.95 -21.11
CA ASP A 216 31.36 0.13 -20.12
C ASP A 216 30.21 1.16 -20.28
N ILE A 217 29.71 1.36 -21.51
CA ILE A 217 28.56 2.25 -21.78
C ILE A 217 27.29 1.72 -21.11
N GLN A 218 27.08 0.41 -21.09
CA GLN A 218 25.87 -0.20 -20.56
C GLN A 218 25.80 -0.05 -19.04
N ALA A 219 26.88 -0.40 -18.32
CA ALA A 219 26.97 -0.23 -16.86
C ALA A 219 26.75 1.23 -16.44
N LYS A 220 27.31 2.18 -17.20
CA LYS A 220 27.10 3.63 -16.98
C LYS A 220 25.63 4.04 -17.04
N PHE A 221 24.88 3.55 -18.03
CA PHE A 221 23.45 3.86 -18.14
C PHE A 221 22.65 3.27 -16.98
N HIS A 222 22.98 2.04 -16.55
CA HIS A 222 22.30 1.39 -15.44
C HIS A 222 22.52 2.16 -14.12
N ILE A 223 23.76 2.49 -13.80
CA ILE A 223 24.15 3.21 -12.57
C ILE A 223 23.48 4.59 -12.53
N LEU A 224 23.59 5.37 -13.62
CA LEU A 224 23.00 6.71 -13.68
C LEU A 224 21.47 6.68 -13.50
N PHE A 225 20.79 5.78 -14.23
CA PHE A 225 19.34 5.65 -14.16
C PHE A 225 18.89 5.12 -12.79
N LEU A 226 19.68 4.24 -12.16
CA LEU A 226 19.43 3.71 -10.82
C LEU A 226 19.47 4.82 -9.78
N PHE A 227 20.51 5.66 -9.78
CA PHE A 227 20.62 6.80 -8.87
C PHE A 227 19.40 7.74 -8.95
N PHE A 228 19.04 8.18 -10.15
CA PHE A 228 17.93 9.12 -10.33
C PHE A 228 16.58 8.49 -10.00
N SER A 229 16.35 7.25 -10.43
CA SER A 229 15.12 6.52 -10.13
C SER A 229 14.94 6.32 -8.62
N ALA A 230 15.96 5.78 -7.94
CA ALA A 230 15.93 5.55 -6.50
C ALA A 230 15.75 6.86 -5.72
N SER A 231 16.40 7.95 -6.13
CA SER A 231 16.26 9.25 -5.47
C SER A 231 14.85 9.84 -5.63
N MET A 232 14.28 9.77 -6.83
CA MET A 232 12.91 10.24 -7.10
C MET A 232 11.86 9.44 -6.31
N PHE A 233 12.00 8.10 -6.29
CA PHE A 233 11.11 7.26 -5.49
C PHE A 233 11.29 7.51 -3.99
N SER A 234 12.51 7.75 -3.50
CA SER A 234 12.77 8.06 -2.09
C SER A 234 11.98 9.29 -1.62
N VAL A 235 12.01 10.39 -2.39
CA VAL A 235 11.27 11.61 -2.05
C VAL A 235 9.76 11.35 -2.02
N SER A 236 9.24 10.68 -3.05
CA SER A 236 7.81 10.36 -3.16
C SER A 236 7.35 9.45 -2.01
N LEU A 237 8.10 8.38 -1.73
CA LEU A 237 7.81 7.42 -0.67
C LEU A 237 7.95 8.06 0.73
N ALA A 238 8.92 8.93 0.94
CA ALA A 238 9.09 9.62 2.22
C ALA A 238 7.87 10.46 2.57
N SER A 239 7.34 11.24 1.62
CA SER A 239 6.13 12.05 1.85
C SER A 239 4.91 11.19 2.21
N LEU A 240 4.70 10.09 1.47
CA LEU A 240 3.59 9.16 1.72
C LEU A 240 3.75 8.43 3.06
N PHE A 241 4.97 7.97 3.37
CA PHE A 241 5.26 7.28 4.61
C PHE A 241 5.06 8.20 5.84
N ILE A 242 5.56 9.43 5.78
CA ILE A 242 5.36 10.43 6.85
C ILE A 242 3.87 10.70 7.06
N TYR A 243 3.10 10.87 5.98
CA TYR A 243 1.66 11.07 6.05
C TYR A 243 0.95 9.90 6.76
N HIS A 244 1.26 8.66 6.37
CA HIS A 244 0.66 7.49 7.00
C HIS A 244 1.14 7.24 8.43
N CYS A 245 2.38 7.59 8.77
CA CYS A 245 2.84 7.61 10.15
C CYS A 245 1.97 8.55 10.99
N TRP A 246 1.70 9.77 10.50
CA TRP A 246 0.78 10.69 11.17
C TRP A 246 -0.64 10.10 11.33
N LEU A 247 -1.17 9.44 10.29
CA LEU A 247 -2.47 8.76 10.35
C LEU A 247 -2.51 7.66 11.42
N VAL A 248 -1.48 6.81 11.49
CA VAL A 248 -1.33 5.78 12.53
C VAL A 248 -1.32 6.43 13.90
N CYS A 249 -0.53 7.48 14.11
CA CYS A 249 -0.43 8.20 15.38
C CYS A 249 -1.78 8.81 15.84
N LYS A 250 -2.65 9.19 14.90
CA LYS A 250 -4.00 9.72 15.18
C LYS A 250 -5.11 8.66 15.13
N ASN A 251 -4.78 7.41 14.81
CA ASN A 251 -5.73 6.31 14.54
C ASN A 251 -6.81 6.70 13.52
N ARG A 252 -6.39 7.31 12.41
CA ARG A 252 -7.29 7.69 11.31
C ARG A 252 -6.96 6.88 10.07
N SER A 253 -7.98 6.54 9.29
CA SER A 253 -7.77 6.18 7.90
C SER A 253 -7.66 7.44 7.02
N THR A 254 -7.17 7.29 5.79
CA THR A 254 -7.14 8.37 4.80
C THR A 254 -8.55 8.95 4.58
N LEU A 255 -9.58 8.10 4.52
CA LEU A 255 -10.98 8.55 4.40
C LEU A 255 -11.42 9.40 5.58
N GLU A 256 -11.05 9.00 6.81
CA GLU A 256 -11.40 9.71 8.05
C GLU A 256 -10.63 11.03 8.21
N ALA A 257 -9.42 11.09 7.67
CA ALA A 257 -8.63 12.32 7.64
C ALA A 257 -9.29 13.40 6.78
N VAL A 258 -9.84 13.00 5.62
CA VAL A 258 -10.59 13.87 4.70
C VAL A 258 -11.97 14.20 5.26
N ARG A 259 -12.72 13.21 5.75
CA ARG A 259 -14.07 13.39 6.32
C ARG A 259 -14.15 12.79 7.71
N ALA A 260 -14.34 13.64 8.71
CA ALA A 260 -14.49 13.22 10.09
C ALA A 260 -15.69 12.24 10.22
N PRO A 261 -15.53 11.12 10.94
CA PRO A 261 -16.66 10.25 11.25
C PRO A 261 -17.66 10.99 12.15
N ALA A 262 -18.95 10.80 11.87
CA ALA A 262 -20.04 11.32 12.69
C ALA A 262 -20.43 10.29 13.75
N PHE A 263 -20.28 10.66 15.02
CA PHE A 263 -20.76 9.91 16.19
C PHE A 263 -22.11 10.47 16.64
N ARG A 264 -22.73 9.82 17.63
CA ARG A 264 -24.00 10.31 18.23
C ARG A 264 -23.90 11.73 18.80
N HIS A 265 -22.72 12.14 19.26
CA HIS A 265 -22.46 13.47 19.82
C HIS A 265 -21.97 14.48 18.76
N GLY A 266 -21.98 14.12 17.47
CA GLY A 266 -21.49 14.95 16.38
C GLY A 266 -20.22 14.40 15.72
N THR A 267 -19.64 15.20 14.81
CA THR A 267 -18.43 14.81 14.09
C THR A 267 -17.19 14.96 14.95
N ASP A 268 -16.37 13.91 15.04
CA ASP A 268 -15.13 13.93 15.80
C ASP A 268 -13.99 13.26 15.02
N LYS A 269 -12.95 14.02 14.67
CA LYS A 269 -11.74 13.47 14.00
C LYS A 269 -10.90 12.60 14.93
N ASN A 270 -11.07 12.70 16.24
CA ASN A 270 -10.32 11.97 17.25
C ASN A 270 -11.14 10.86 17.91
N GLY A 271 -12.37 10.59 17.47
CA GLY A 271 -13.27 9.66 18.18
C GLY A 271 -12.79 8.21 18.25
N PHE A 272 -11.79 7.83 17.44
CA PHE A 272 -11.11 6.52 17.51
C PHE A 272 -9.70 6.58 18.12
N SER A 273 -9.21 7.76 18.52
CA SER A 273 -7.87 7.92 19.08
C SER A 273 -7.85 7.49 20.55
N LEU A 274 -6.90 6.61 20.87
CA LEU A 274 -6.65 6.06 22.22
C LEU A 274 -5.33 6.57 22.84
N GLY A 275 -4.70 7.57 22.20
CA GLY A 275 -3.35 8.03 22.50
C GLY A 275 -2.29 7.34 21.64
N PHE A 276 -1.15 8.01 21.43
CA PHE A 276 -0.12 7.63 20.45
C PHE A 276 0.28 6.14 20.53
N SER A 277 0.66 5.68 21.73
CA SER A 277 1.14 4.29 21.93
C SER A 277 0.07 3.24 21.62
N LYS A 278 -1.17 3.46 22.11
CA LYS A 278 -2.29 2.54 21.85
C LYS A 278 -2.70 2.57 20.38
N ASN A 279 -2.68 3.74 19.74
CA ASN A 279 -2.97 3.88 18.31
C ASN A 279 -1.98 3.10 17.43
N PHE A 280 -0.70 3.14 17.78
CA PHE A 280 0.34 2.37 17.07
C PHE A 280 0.13 0.86 17.25
N ARG A 281 -0.11 0.41 18.49
CA ARG A 281 -0.37 -1.00 18.81
C ARG A 281 -1.63 -1.56 18.15
N GLN A 282 -2.64 -0.73 17.89
CA GLN A 282 -3.82 -1.11 17.09
C GLN A 282 -3.50 -1.49 15.63
N VAL A 283 -2.29 -1.17 15.14
CA VAL A 283 -1.83 -1.53 13.78
C VAL A 283 -0.74 -2.58 13.82
N PHE A 284 0.22 -2.47 14.75
CA PHE A 284 1.41 -3.32 14.80
C PHE A 284 1.33 -4.46 15.81
N GLY A 285 0.29 -4.51 16.64
CA GLY A 285 0.14 -5.48 17.73
C GLY A 285 0.94 -5.11 18.97
N ASP A 286 0.74 -5.87 20.05
CA ASP A 286 1.46 -5.69 21.32
C ASP A 286 2.85 -6.37 21.32
N GLU A 287 3.04 -7.40 20.49
CA GLU A 287 4.29 -8.16 20.41
C GLU A 287 5.34 -7.44 19.53
N VAL A 288 6.25 -6.71 20.17
CA VAL A 288 7.29 -5.89 19.52
C VAL A 288 8.13 -6.66 18.48
N LYS A 289 8.41 -7.95 18.71
CA LYS A 289 9.17 -8.81 17.79
C LYS A 289 8.53 -8.92 16.39
N TYR A 290 7.21 -8.74 16.28
CA TYR A 290 6.50 -8.81 15.01
C TYR A 290 6.35 -7.44 14.34
N TRP A 291 6.74 -6.34 14.98
CA TRP A 291 6.59 -5.01 14.40
C TRP A 291 7.30 -4.84 13.05
N PRO A 292 8.57 -5.26 12.87
CA PRO A 292 9.24 -5.14 11.56
C PRO A 292 8.82 -6.25 10.58
N VAL A 293 8.10 -7.27 11.03
CA VAL A 293 7.85 -8.47 10.23
C VAL A 293 6.47 -8.37 9.54
N PRO A 294 6.36 -8.65 8.23
CA PRO A 294 5.09 -8.72 7.49
C PRO A 294 4.16 -9.89 7.87
N VAL A 295 3.93 -10.09 9.16
CA VAL A 295 2.99 -11.04 9.75
C VAL A 295 1.87 -10.30 10.47
N PHE A 296 0.66 -10.86 10.41
CA PHE A 296 -0.49 -10.29 11.11
C PHE A 296 -0.32 -10.57 12.61
N SER A 297 -0.46 -9.54 13.44
CA SER A 297 -0.26 -9.56 14.90
C SER A 297 -1.11 -8.49 15.56
#